data_AF-A0A932AWF0-F1
#
_entry.id   AF-A0A932AWF0-F1
#
_cell.length_a   1.000
_cell.length_b   1.000
_cell.length_c   1.000
_cell.angle_alpha   90.00
_cell.angle_beta   90.00
_cell.angle_gamma   90.00
#
_symmetry.space_group_name_H-M   'P 1'
#
loop_
_entity.id
_entity.type
_entity.pdbx_description
1 polymer ?
#
loop_
_entity_poly.entity_id
_entity_poly.type
_entity_poly.pdbx_seq_one_letter_code
_entity_poly.pdbx_strand_id
1 'polypeptide(L)'
;MQKEKLQDDELILSRSANKVSSIRHKSLRLNLVLPDKSASRLEKLKELTEASSYTEVIRNAIRLYEAMVMEYEKGNKVQIVDKDGHPTGVNIF
;
A
#
# COMPACT_ATOMS: atom_id res chain seq x y z
N MET A 1 -17.57 43.42 -16.80
CA MET A 1 -18.22 42.21 -16.27
C MET A 1 -17.61 40.88 -16.74
N GLN A 2 -16.85 40.80 -17.85
CA GLN A 2 -16.22 39.53 -18.28
C GLN A 2 -14.80 39.31 -17.70
N LYS A 3 -14.01 40.37 -17.44
CA LYS A 3 -12.63 40.23 -16.94
C LYS A 3 -12.49 39.71 -15.50
N GLU A 4 -13.52 39.91 -14.68
CA GLU A 4 -13.53 39.55 -13.25
C GLU A 4 -13.77 38.04 -13.08
N LYS A 5 -14.70 37.48 -13.86
CA LYS A 5 -15.02 36.04 -13.86
C LYS A 5 -13.86 35.16 -14.35
N LEU A 6 -13.07 35.65 -15.31
CA LEU A 6 -11.88 34.96 -15.83
C LEU A 6 -10.74 34.89 -14.79
N GLN A 7 -10.61 35.89 -13.92
CA GLN A 7 -9.60 35.89 -12.85
C GLN A 7 -9.98 34.95 -11.70
N ASP A 8 -11.28 34.85 -11.39
CA ASP A 8 -11.78 33.92 -10.37
C ASP A 8 -11.65 32.46 -10.80
N ASP A 9 -11.91 32.14 -12.07
CA ASP A 9 -11.73 30.79 -12.62
C ASP A 9 -10.23 30.37 -12.62
N GLU A 10 -9.32 31.30 -12.92
CA GLU A 10 -7.87 31.08 -12.87
C GLU A 10 -7.36 30.90 -11.42
N LEU A 11 -7.97 31.60 -10.45
CA LEU A 11 -7.72 31.46 -9.02
C LEU A 11 -8.25 30.11 -8.48
N ILE A 12 -9.38 29.61 -8.98
CA ILE A 12 -9.95 28.31 -8.61
C ILE A 12 -9.14 27.15 -9.21
N LEU A 13 -8.67 27.29 -10.45
CA LEU A 13 -7.81 26.31 -11.12
C LEU A 13 -6.43 26.22 -10.46
N SER A 14 -5.84 27.37 -10.07
CA SER A 14 -4.57 27.41 -9.35
C SER A 14 -4.66 26.85 -7.92
N ARG A 15 -5.79 27.06 -7.21
CA ARG A 15 -6.06 26.43 -5.91
C ARG A 15 -6.28 24.93 -6.01
N SER A 16 -6.91 24.46 -7.08
CA SER A 16 -7.09 23.02 -7.35
C SER A 16 -5.77 22.34 -7.70
N ALA A 17 -4.89 22.99 -8.49
CA ALA A 17 -3.54 22.49 -8.78
C ALA A 17 -2.64 22.45 -7.53
N ASN A 18 -2.72 23.44 -6.64
CA ASN A 18 -1.95 23.47 -5.39
C ASN A 18 -2.46 22.51 -4.31
N LYS A 19 -3.74 22.13 -4.34
CA LYS A 19 -4.27 21.11 -3.42
C LYS A 19 -3.75 19.71 -3.78
N VAL A 20 -3.60 19.44 -5.08
CA VAL A 20 -3.05 18.17 -5.59
C VAL A 20 -1.53 18.05 -5.31
N SER A 21 -0.78 19.16 -5.27
CA SER A 21 0.66 19.15 -4.97
C SER A 21 1.00 18.98 -3.47
N SER A 22 0.03 19.11 -2.57
CA SER A 22 0.26 19.14 -1.12
C SER A 22 0.10 17.79 -0.41
N ILE A 23 -0.27 16.71 -1.13
CA ILE A 23 -0.06 15.35 -0.59
C ILE A 23 1.44 15.09 -0.66
N ARG A 24 2.20 15.67 0.28
CA ARG A 24 3.60 15.28 0.47
C ARG A 24 3.58 13.79 0.72
N HIS A 25 4.14 13.02 -0.20
CA HIS A 25 4.51 11.64 0.08
C HIS A 25 5.48 11.68 1.26
N LYS A 26 4.95 11.42 2.47
CA LYS A 26 5.77 11.28 3.67
C LYS A 26 6.65 10.05 3.45
N SER A 27 7.88 10.28 3.02
CA SER A 27 8.87 9.23 2.84
C SER A 27 9.51 8.92 4.20
N LEU A 28 9.55 7.64 4.55
CA LEU A 28 10.23 7.14 5.74
C LEU A 28 11.39 6.26 5.28
N ARG A 29 12.61 6.62 5.65
CA ARG A 29 13.79 5.78 5.45
C ARG A 29 14.01 4.95 6.71
N LEU A 30 14.06 3.64 6.56
CA LEU A 30 14.29 2.70 7.64
C LEU A 30 15.65 2.01 7.43
N ASN A 31 16.47 1.98 8.48
CA ASN A 31 17.61 1.08 8.56
C ASN A 31 17.16 -0.15 9.34
N LEU A 32 17.05 -1.29 8.68
CA LEU A 32 16.55 -2.53 9.27
C LEU A 32 17.72 -3.48 9.52
N VAL A 33 17.82 -4.00 10.74
CA VAL A 33 18.69 -5.12 11.07
C VAL A 33 17.80 -6.35 11.21
N LEU A 34 17.96 -7.31 10.31
CA LEU A 34 17.20 -8.55 10.27
C LEU A 34 18.11 -9.71 10.65
N PRO A 35 17.65 -10.67 11.49
CA PRO A 35 18.31 -11.95 11.61
C PRO A 35 18.40 -12.65 10.25
N ASP A 36 19.42 -13.48 10.03
CA ASP A 36 19.69 -14.13 8.73
C ASP A 36 18.45 -14.81 8.15
N LYS A 37 17.71 -15.56 8.98
CA LYS A 37 16.47 -16.23 8.57
C LYS A 37 15.42 -15.27 8.01
N SER A 38 15.31 -14.07 8.57
CA SER A 38 14.36 -13.05 8.10
C SER A 38 14.87 -12.35 6.85
N ALA A 39 16.19 -12.11 6.75
CA ALA A 39 16.80 -11.59 5.53
C ALA A 39 16.63 -12.56 4.34
N SER A 40 16.86 -13.86 4.55
CA SER A 40 16.63 -14.88 3.51
C SER A 40 15.18 -14.98 3.08
N ARG A 41 14.23 -14.82 4.02
CA ARG A 41 12.80 -14.74 3.67
C ARG A 41 12.47 -13.53 2.81
N LEU A 42 13.05 -12.38 3.11
CA LEU A 42 12.85 -11.16 2.34
C LEU A 42 13.40 -11.30 0.91
N GLU A 43 14.58 -11.91 0.75
CA GLU A 43 15.12 -12.21 -0.59
C GLU A 43 14.20 -13.17 -1.35
N LYS A 44 13.80 -14.28 -0.73
CA LYS A 44 12.91 -15.25 -1.37
C LYS A 44 11.59 -14.61 -1.80
N LEU A 45 11.02 -13.72 -0.99
CA LEU A 45 9.80 -13.00 -1.35
C LEU A 45 10.04 -12.06 -2.54
N LYS A 46 11.17 -11.36 -2.59
CA LYS A 46 11.54 -10.51 -3.73
C LYS A 46 11.59 -11.32 -5.03
N GLU A 47 12.19 -12.51 -5.00
CA GLU A 47 12.24 -13.41 -6.16
C GLU A 47 10.85 -13.92 -6.55
N LEU A 48 10.09 -14.45 -5.60
CA LEU A 48 8.76 -15.04 -5.86
C LEU A 48 7.75 -14.03 -6.39
N THR A 49 7.85 -12.77 -5.98
CA THR A 49 6.96 -11.69 -6.46
C THR A 49 7.57 -10.88 -7.61
N GLU A 50 8.74 -11.29 -8.12
CA GLU A 50 9.50 -10.57 -9.15
C GLU A 50 9.69 -9.07 -8.84
N ALA A 51 9.83 -8.74 -7.56
CA ALA A 51 9.90 -7.35 -7.13
C ALA A 51 11.26 -6.73 -7.49
N SER A 52 11.21 -5.47 -7.92
CA SER A 52 12.40 -4.71 -8.31
C SER A 52 13.33 -4.38 -7.14
N SER A 53 12.79 -4.37 -5.91
CA SER A 53 13.53 -3.99 -4.69
C SER A 53 12.86 -4.51 -3.42
N TYR A 54 13.62 -4.58 -2.32
CA TYR A 54 13.04 -4.88 -0.99
C TYR A 54 12.02 -3.84 -0.54
N THR A 55 12.18 -2.57 -0.94
CA THR A 55 11.20 -1.51 -0.66
C THR A 55 9.84 -1.83 -1.25
N GLU A 56 9.81 -2.42 -2.45
CA GLU A 56 8.58 -2.86 -3.10
C GLU A 56 7.95 -4.04 -2.35
N VAL A 57 8.75 -5.04 -1.97
CA VAL A 57 8.28 -6.18 -1.16
C VAL A 57 7.67 -5.70 0.15
N ILE A 58 8.37 -4.83 0.89
CA ILE A 58 7.89 -4.29 2.17
C ILE A 58 6.61 -3.47 1.98
N ARG A 59 6.53 -2.65 0.93
CA ARG A 59 5.32 -1.87 0.62
C ARG A 59 4.12 -2.77 0.37
N ASN A 60 4.30 -3.83 -0.41
CA ASN A 60 3.24 -4.79 -0.70
C ASN A 60 2.84 -5.59 0.55
N ALA A 61 3.83 -5.99 1.37
CA ALA A 61 3.58 -6.68 2.63
C ALA A 61 2.77 -5.83 3.63
N ILE A 62 3.07 -4.53 3.74
CA ILE A 62 2.30 -3.60 4.60
C ILE A 62 0.85 -3.51 4.15
N ARG A 63 0.61 -3.34 2.83
CA ARG A 63 -0.75 -3.29 2.27
C ARG A 63 -1.53 -4.58 2.53
N LEU A 64 -0.87 -5.72 2.36
CA LEU A 64 -1.47 -7.02 2.63
C LEU A 64 -1.82 -7.16 4.11
N TYR A 65 -0.89 -6.81 5.01
CA TYR A 65 -1.12 -6.88 6.45
C TYR A 65 -2.27 -5.97 6.89
N GLU A 66 -2.31 -4.72 6.40
CA GLU A 66 -3.41 -3.78 6.64
C GLU A 66 -4.76 -4.36 6.20
N ALA A 67 -4.84 -4.87 4.96
CA ALA A 67 -6.06 -5.47 4.44
C ALA A 67 -6.54 -6.65 5.31
N MET A 68 -5.63 -7.53 5.73
CA MET A 68 -5.96 -8.68 6.58
C MET A 68 -6.46 -8.25 7.98
N VAL A 69 -5.81 -7.26 8.60
CA VAL A 69 -6.25 -6.69 9.89
C VAL A 69 -7.65 -6.07 9.74
N MET A 70 -7.88 -5.29 8.69
CA MET A 70 -9.18 -4.66 8.46
C MET A 70 -10.31 -5.67 8.28
N GLU A 71 -10.07 -6.79 7.59
CA GLU A 71 -11.07 -7.85 7.45
C GLU A 71 -11.32 -8.58 8.78
N TYR A 72 -10.26 -8.83 9.55
CA TYR A 72 -10.39 -9.43 10.88
C TYR A 72 -11.22 -8.55 11.84
N GLU A 73 -10.96 -7.24 11.88
CA GLU A 73 -11.71 -6.27 12.71
C GLU A 73 -13.20 -6.18 12.33
N LYS A 74 -13.55 -6.46 11.08
CA LYS A 74 -14.95 -6.57 10.63
C LYS A 74 -15.63 -7.88 11.05
N GLY A 75 -14.89 -8.82 11.65
CA GLY A 75 -15.35 -10.17 11.97
C GLY A 75 -15.34 -11.12 10.77
N ASN A 76 -14.73 -10.74 9.65
CA ASN A 76 -14.62 -11.59 8.47
C ASN A 76 -13.55 -12.67 8.68
N LYS A 77 -13.76 -13.82 8.03
CA LYS A 77 -12.80 -14.93 8.03
C LYS A 77 -12.05 -14.96 6.70
N VAL A 78 -10.75 -15.16 6.77
CA VAL A 78 -9.93 -15.36 5.57
C VAL A 78 -9.83 -16.85 5.25
N GLN A 79 -10.01 -17.17 3.97
CA GLN A 79 -9.91 -18.53 3.45
C GLN A 79 -8.94 -18.55 2.28
N ILE A 80 -8.10 -19.59 2.22
CA ILE A 80 -7.33 -19.93 1.03
C ILE A 80 -8.15 -20.98 0.29
N VAL A 81 -8.47 -20.69 -0.97
CA VAL A 81 -9.15 -21.64 -1.85
C VAL A 81 -8.09 -22.32 -2.69
N ASP A 82 -8.02 -23.65 -2.63
CA ASP A 82 -7.09 -24.40 -3.46
C ASP A 82 -7.51 -24.41 -4.94
N LYS A 83 -6.68 -24.99 -5.80
CA LYS A 83 -6.94 -25.08 -7.25
C LYS A 83 -8.21 -25.87 -7.60
N ASP A 84 -8.68 -26.71 -6.68
CA ASP A 84 -9.85 -27.58 -6.84
C ASP A 84 -11.11 -26.95 -6.21
N GLY A 85 -10.99 -25.73 -5.65
CA GLY A 85 -12.09 -24.96 -5.09
C GLY A 85 -12.35 -25.20 -3.59
N HIS A 86 -11.51 -25.99 -2.90
CA HIS A 86 -11.74 -26.28 -1.48
C HIS A 86 -11.22 -25.12 -0.60
N PRO A 87 -12.10 -24.51 0.22
CA PRO A 87 -11.68 -23.46 1.13
C PRO A 87 -11.05 -24.05 2.39
N THR A 88 -9.85 -23.57 2.73
CA THR A 88 -9.20 -23.80 4.02
C THR A 88 -9.14 -22.49 4.80
N GLY A 89 -9.73 -22.47 5.99
CA GLY A 89 -9.70 -21.30 6.87
C GLY A 89 -8.28 -21.01 7.35
N VAL A 90 -7.87 -19.75 7.29
CA VAL A 90 -6.59 -19.29 7.83
C VAL A 90 -6.87 -18.50 9.10
N ASN A 91 -6.26 -18.92 10.21
CA ASN A 91 -6.27 -18.10 11.40
C ASN A 91 -5.11 -17.10 11.31
N ILE A 92 -5.45 -15.82 11.13
CA ILE A 92 -4.46 -14.74 10.97
C ILE A 92 -3.99 -14.22 12.34
N PHE A 93 -4.76 -14.48 13.42
CA PHE A 93 -4.45 -14.08 14.80
C PHE A 93 -4.79 -15.17 15.82
#